data_AF-A0A193C6S4-F1
#
_entry.id   AF-A0A193C6S4-F1
#
_cell.length_a   1.000
_cell.length_b   1.000
_cell.length_c   1.000
_cell.angle_alpha   90.00
_cell.angle_beta   90.00
_cell.angle_gamma   90.00
#
_symmetry.space_group_name_H-M   'P 1'
#
loop_
_entity.id
_entity.type
_entity.pdbx_description
1 polymer ?
#
loop_
_entity_poly.entity_id
_entity_poly.type
_entity_poly.pdbx_seq_one_letter_code
_entity_poly.pdbx_strand_id
1 'polypeptide(L)'
;MMPAERINDCELPRRVAGHDTVRRLCHLSTQVIDVVQDVLSLDKEVADGDLHNIVLVLCRHHGWETRQAVDHCRTMVQDWTDSFVVLQRSLPAVRAELDLSDTEWARLCRYAGALRACMRGNHDWCGESPRYAPDAGQGRPYVGYLEGLARAYELPGSELPRDRGGR
;
A
#
# COMPACT_ATOMS: atom_id res chain seq x y z
N MET A 1 -11.31 -1.22 -11.02
CA MET A 1 -10.88 0.17 -11.26
C MET A 1 -10.58 0.74 -9.90
N MET A 2 -9.32 1.05 -9.61
CA MET A 2 -8.93 1.64 -8.33
C MET A 2 -9.35 3.12 -8.33
N PRO A 3 -9.93 3.67 -7.24
CA PRO A 3 -10.27 5.10 -7.18
C PRO A 3 -9.09 6.02 -7.53
N ALA A 4 -7.87 5.58 -7.21
CA ALA A 4 -6.61 6.26 -7.53
C ALA A 4 -6.38 6.50 -9.03
N GLU A 5 -6.95 5.70 -9.92
CA GLU A 5 -6.81 5.86 -11.39
C GLU A 5 -7.50 7.14 -11.88
N ARG A 6 -8.71 7.38 -11.36
CA ARG A 6 -9.54 8.53 -11.73
C ARG A 6 -9.11 9.82 -11.04
N ILE A 7 -8.60 9.72 -9.81
CA ILE A 7 -8.15 10.88 -9.03
C ILE A 7 -6.81 11.43 -9.56
N ASN A 8 -5.93 10.57 -10.09
CA ASN A 8 -4.61 10.98 -10.59
C ASN A 8 -4.54 11.11 -12.11
N ASP A 9 -5.69 11.09 -12.79
CA ASP A 9 -5.79 11.21 -14.25
C ASP A 9 -4.82 10.25 -14.98
N CYS A 10 -4.76 9.01 -14.48
CA CYS A 10 -3.82 7.98 -14.91
C CYS A 10 -4.53 6.72 -15.42
N GLU A 11 -5.75 6.86 -15.95
CA GLU A 11 -6.46 5.76 -16.59
C GLU A 11 -5.60 5.13 -17.70
N LEU A 12 -5.26 3.86 -17.50
CA LEU A 12 -4.43 3.10 -18.41
C LEU A 12 -5.28 2.48 -19.52
N PRO A 13 -4.79 2.43 -20.77
CA PRO A 13 -5.41 1.63 -21.82
C PRO A 13 -5.55 0.18 -21.36
N ARG A 14 -6.64 -0.51 -21.75
CA ARG A 14 -6.94 -1.89 -21.30
C ARG A 14 -5.78 -2.86 -21.51
N ARG A 15 -5.02 -2.74 -22.61
CA ARG A 15 -3.86 -3.58 -22.89
C ARG A 15 -2.72 -3.40 -21.88
N VAL A 16 -2.52 -2.18 -21.39
CA VAL A 16 -1.52 -1.86 -20.37
C VAL A 16 -2.00 -2.30 -18.99
N ALA A 17 -3.25 -2.00 -18.64
CA ALA A 17 -3.85 -2.43 -17.37
C ALA A 17 -3.95 -3.96 -17.25
N GLY A 18 -4.11 -4.66 -18.37
CA GLY A 18 -4.19 -6.11 -18.45
C GLY A 18 -2.85 -6.84 -18.34
N HIS A 19 -1.73 -6.13 -18.49
CA HIS A 19 -0.39 -6.72 -18.45
C HIS A 19 -0.05 -7.25 -17.05
N ASP A 20 0.54 -8.44 -16.97
CA ASP A 20 0.75 -9.15 -15.71
C ASP A 20 1.58 -8.34 -14.69
N THR A 21 2.67 -7.71 -15.12
CA THR A 21 3.46 -6.78 -14.28
C THR A 21 2.60 -5.68 -13.67
N VAL A 22 1.72 -5.05 -14.45
CA VAL A 22 0.87 -3.93 -13.99
C VAL A 22 -0.18 -4.43 -13.01
N ARG A 23 -0.82 -5.56 -13.33
CA ARG A 23 -1.77 -6.23 -12.43
C ARG A 23 -1.12 -6.64 -11.12
N ARG A 24 0.12 -7.14 -11.17
CA ARG A 24 0.85 -7.58 -9.99
C ARG A 24 1.28 -6.41 -9.12
N LEU A 25 1.67 -5.27 -9.71
CA LEU A 25 1.90 -4.03 -8.95
C LEU A 25 0.64 -3.59 -8.20
N CYS A 26 -0.51 -3.54 -8.87
CA CYS A 26 -1.79 -3.19 -8.25
C CYS A 26 -2.18 -4.18 -7.14
N HIS A 27 -1.95 -5.47 -7.36
CA HIS A 27 -2.24 -6.49 -6.36
C HIS A 27 -1.35 -6.32 -5.12
N LEU A 28 -0.03 -6.18 -5.29
CA LEU A 28 0.91 -5.97 -4.18
C LEU A 28 0.55 -4.72 -3.37
N SER A 29 0.21 -3.61 -4.04
CA SER A 29 -0.19 -2.40 -3.32
C SER A 29 -1.47 -2.58 -2.53
N THR A 30 -2.43 -3.34 -3.05
CA THR A 30 -3.68 -3.64 -2.36
C THR A 30 -3.41 -4.49 -1.11
N GLN A 31 -2.60 -5.55 -1.23
CA GLN A 31 -2.22 -6.40 -0.09
C GLN A 31 -1.54 -5.60 1.04
N VAL A 32 -0.65 -4.68 0.69
CA VAL A 32 0.00 -3.80 1.68
C VAL A 32 -1.03 -2.90 2.37
N ILE A 33 -1.93 -2.27 1.62
CA ILE A 33 -2.94 -1.37 2.16
C ILE A 33 -3.89 -2.11 3.12
N ASP A 34 -4.40 -3.26 2.68
CA ASP A 34 -5.38 -4.06 3.43
C ASP A 34 -4.76 -4.55 4.76
N VAL A 35 -3.57 -5.16 4.73
CA VAL A 35 -2.94 -5.70 5.95
C VAL A 35 -2.49 -4.59 6.91
N VAL A 36 -2.02 -3.45 6.40
CA VAL A 36 -1.69 -2.30 7.26
C VAL A 36 -2.96 -1.76 7.94
N GLN A 37 -4.09 -1.74 7.22
CA GLN A 37 -5.36 -1.34 7.81
C GLN A 37 -5.77 -2.29 8.93
N ASP A 38 -5.79 -3.61 8.67
CA ASP A 38 -6.16 -4.63 9.66
C ASP A 38 -5.30 -4.56 10.94
N VAL A 39 -3.98 -4.39 10.80
CA VAL A 39 -3.10 -4.29 11.98
C VAL A 39 -3.42 -3.05 12.82
N LEU A 40 -3.74 -1.92 12.18
CA LEU A 40 -4.00 -0.65 12.87
C LEU A 40 -5.44 -0.54 13.38
N SER A 41 -6.39 -1.26 12.79
CA SER A 41 -7.79 -1.30 13.21
C SER A 41 -8.10 -2.40 14.24
N LEU A 42 -7.14 -3.29 14.52
CA LEU A 42 -7.34 -4.48 15.35
C LEU A 42 -8.09 -4.23 16.66
N ASP A 43 -7.64 -3.28 17.48
CA ASP A 43 -8.25 -3.02 18.80
C ASP A 43 -9.71 -2.56 18.66
N LYS A 44 -9.99 -1.73 17.65
CA LYS A 44 -11.35 -1.25 17.33
C LYS A 44 -12.22 -2.41 16.86
N GLU A 45 -11.72 -3.25 15.97
CA GLU A 45 -12.47 -4.37 15.39
C GLU A 45 -12.79 -5.45 16.42
N VAL A 46 -11.84 -5.74 17.32
CA VAL A 46 -12.07 -6.63 18.46
C VAL A 46 -13.17 -6.07 19.37
N ALA A 47 -13.15 -4.76 19.66
CA ALA A 47 -14.19 -4.12 20.48
C ALA A 47 -15.59 -4.18 19.81
N ASP A 48 -15.63 -4.06 18.49
CA ASP A 48 -16.86 -4.13 17.70
C ASP A 48 -17.34 -5.58 17.44
N GLY A 49 -16.53 -6.59 17.81
CA GLY A 49 -16.81 -8.00 17.54
C GLY A 49 -16.66 -8.38 16.06
N ASP A 50 -15.97 -7.58 15.26
CA ASP A 50 -15.66 -7.88 13.86
C ASP A 50 -14.49 -8.85 13.78
N LEU A 51 -14.70 -9.99 13.10
CA LEU A 51 -13.70 -11.05 12.96
C LEU A 51 -12.97 -11.01 11.60
N HIS A 52 -13.31 -10.05 10.73
CA HIS A 52 -12.69 -9.91 9.41
C HIS A 52 -11.36 -9.16 9.50
N ASN A 53 -10.41 -9.73 10.24
CA ASN A 53 -9.07 -9.17 10.43
C ASN A 53 -8.01 -10.27 10.28
N ILE A 54 -7.00 -10.05 9.45
CA ILE A 54 -5.96 -11.05 9.18
C ILE A 54 -5.21 -11.48 10.45
N VAL A 55 -5.02 -10.58 11.43
CA VAL A 55 -4.37 -10.91 12.70
C VAL A 55 -5.19 -11.94 13.48
N LEU A 56 -6.52 -11.74 13.55
CA LEU A 56 -7.43 -12.66 14.22
C LEU A 56 -7.49 -14.01 13.49
N VAL A 57 -7.47 -14.00 12.17
CA VAL A 57 -7.41 -15.22 11.33
C VAL A 57 -6.12 -15.99 11.62
N LEU A 58 -4.96 -15.33 11.66
CA LEU A 58 -3.67 -15.95 11.95
C LEU A 58 -3.62 -16.54 13.37
N CYS A 59 -4.09 -15.80 14.37
CA CYS A 59 -4.21 -16.30 15.74
C CYS A 59 -5.06 -17.58 15.79
N ARG A 60 -6.23 -17.58 15.13
CA ARG A 60 -7.13 -18.74 15.13
C ARG A 60 -6.55 -19.93 14.37
N HIS A 61 -5.93 -19.69 13.21
CA HIS A 61 -5.45 -20.77 12.34
C HIS A 61 -4.18 -21.43 12.87
N HIS A 62 -3.25 -20.63 13.42
CA HIS A 62 -1.96 -21.12 13.90
C HIS A 62 -1.86 -21.28 15.42
N GLY A 63 -2.86 -20.83 16.19
CA GLY A 63 -2.80 -20.79 17.65
C GLY A 63 -1.79 -19.77 18.19
N TRP A 64 -1.44 -18.78 17.37
CA TRP A 64 -0.47 -17.75 17.73
C TRP A 64 -1.04 -16.74 18.72
N GLU A 65 -0.15 -16.17 19.53
CA GLU A 65 -0.46 -14.96 20.28
C GLU A 65 -0.58 -13.76 19.32
N THR A 66 -1.38 -12.75 19.70
CA THR A 66 -1.62 -11.55 18.89
C THR A 66 -0.32 -10.90 18.42
N ARG A 67 0.68 -10.78 19.31
CA ARG A 67 1.97 -10.19 18.97
C ARG A 67 2.66 -10.94 17.83
N GLN A 68 2.66 -12.27 17.88
CA GLN A 68 3.30 -13.10 16.85
C GLN A 68 2.58 -12.94 15.50
N ALA A 69 1.25 -12.91 15.51
CA ALA A 69 0.46 -12.66 14.31
C ALA A 69 0.74 -11.27 13.71
N VAL A 70 0.85 -10.22 14.53
CA VAL A 70 1.20 -8.88 14.05
C VAL A 70 2.62 -8.82 13.51
N ASP A 71 3.59 -9.46 14.17
CA ASP A 71 4.97 -9.55 13.68
C ASP A 71 5.03 -10.27 12.32
N HIS A 72 4.21 -11.31 12.12
CA HIS A 72 4.07 -11.97 10.81
C HIS A 72 3.49 -11.04 9.75
N CYS A 73 2.40 -10.31 10.06
CA CYS A 73 1.81 -9.33 9.16
C CYS A 73 2.82 -8.26 8.73
N ARG A 74 3.69 -7.81 9.66
CA ARG A 74 4.79 -6.89 9.33
C ARG A 74 5.73 -7.48 8.29
N THR A 75 6.17 -8.72 8.45
CA THR A 75 7.04 -9.38 7.48
C THR A 75 6.35 -9.46 6.12
N MET A 76 5.07 -9.82 6.06
CA MET A 76 4.30 -9.85 4.81
C MET A 76 4.27 -8.48 4.12
N VAL A 77 3.97 -7.41 4.87
CA VAL A 77 3.95 -6.04 4.35
C VAL A 77 5.32 -5.63 3.83
N GLN A 78 6.40 -5.95 4.54
CA GLN A 78 7.78 -5.68 4.12
C GLN A 78 8.10 -6.41 2.81
N ASP A 79 7.85 -7.72 2.73
CA ASP A 79 8.14 -8.55 1.57
C ASP A 79 7.37 -8.09 0.32
N TRP A 80 6.10 -7.72 0.49
CA TRP A 80 5.30 -7.18 -0.62
C TRP A 80 5.74 -5.79 -1.06
N THR A 81 6.16 -4.94 -0.12
CA THR A 81 6.72 -3.61 -0.45
C THR A 81 8.01 -3.74 -1.24
N ASP A 82 8.91 -4.61 -0.81
CA ASP A 82 10.18 -4.88 -1.51
C ASP A 82 9.92 -5.49 -2.89
N SER A 83 8.99 -6.44 -2.98
CA SER A 83 8.53 -7.02 -4.25
C SER A 83 7.96 -5.97 -5.20
N PHE A 84 7.18 -5.00 -4.67
CA PHE A 84 6.63 -3.91 -5.47
C PHE A 84 7.74 -3.05 -6.05
N VAL A 85 8.73 -2.66 -5.23
CA VAL A 85 9.87 -1.82 -5.67
C VAL A 85 10.69 -2.54 -6.75
N VAL A 86 10.97 -3.82 -6.56
CA VAL A 86 11.69 -4.64 -7.56
C VAL A 86 10.87 -4.74 -8.85
N LEU A 87 9.59 -5.07 -8.76
CA LEU A 87 8.72 -5.21 -9.92
C LEU A 87 8.53 -3.88 -10.68
N GLN A 88 8.46 -2.75 -9.98
CA GLN A 88 8.33 -1.43 -10.59
C GLN A 88 9.53 -1.12 -11.51
N ARG A 89 10.72 -1.62 -11.18
CA ARG A 89 11.93 -1.46 -12.03
C ARG A 89 11.83 -2.21 -13.36
N SER A 90 10.88 -3.15 -13.51
CA SER A 90 10.63 -3.88 -14.77
C SER A 90 9.72 -3.13 -15.75
N LEU A 91 9.11 -1.99 -15.36
CA LEU A 91 8.22 -1.22 -16.23
C LEU A 91 8.83 -0.80 -17.58
N PRO A 92 10.14 -0.49 -17.71
CA PRO A 92 10.74 -0.24 -19.02
C PRO A 92 10.65 -1.44 -19.98
N ALA A 93 10.64 -2.68 -19.48
CA ALA A 93 10.43 -3.87 -20.30
C ALA A 93 8.98 -3.93 -20.81
N VAL A 94 8.00 -3.61 -19.95
CA VAL A 94 6.59 -3.49 -20.34
C VAL A 94 6.40 -2.43 -21.43
N ARG A 95 7.12 -1.31 -21.32
CA ARG A 95 7.13 -0.25 -22.34
C ARG A 95 7.55 -0.78 -23.70
N ALA A 96 8.64 -1.54 -23.74
CA ALA A 96 9.20 -2.11 -24.96
C ALA A 96 8.29 -3.22 -25.52
N GLU A 97 7.78 -4.11 -24.67
CA GLU A 97 6.93 -5.24 -25.07
C GLU A 97 5.61 -4.79 -25.71
N LEU A 98 4.99 -3.74 -25.17
CA LEU A 98 3.71 -3.22 -25.64
C LEU A 98 3.84 -2.07 -26.65
N ASP A 99 5.07 -1.72 -27.05
CA ASP A 99 5.40 -0.56 -27.89
C ASP A 99 4.66 0.71 -27.45
N LEU A 100 4.83 1.06 -26.17
CA LEU A 100 4.10 2.19 -25.59
C LEU A 100 4.61 3.52 -26.12
N SER A 101 3.68 4.35 -26.59
CA SER A 101 3.95 5.77 -26.88
C SER A 101 4.45 6.51 -25.64
N ASP A 102 5.14 7.63 -25.82
CA ASP A 102 5.63 8.46 -24.69
C ASP A 102 4.48 8.90 -23.76
N THR A 103 3.30 9.17 -24.32
CA THR A 103 2.11 9.52 -23.53
C THR A 103 1.63 8.34 -22.68
N GLU A 104 1.59 7.12 -23.23
CA GLU A 104 1.17 5.93 -22.48
C GLU A 104 2.22 5.53 -21.44
N TRP A 105 3.50 5.68 -21.76
CA TRP A 105 4.59 5.51 -20.82
C TRP A 105 4.47 6.47 -19.63
N ALA A 106 4.23 7.75 -19.88
CA ALA A 106 4.04 8.75 -18.83
C ALA A 106 2.84 8.40 -17.92
N ARG A 107 1.73 7.92 -18.51
CA ARG A 107 0.56 7.45 -17.73
C ARG A 107 0.88 6.23 -16.88
N LEU A 108 1.61 5.25 -17.43
CA LEU A 108 2.05 4.06 -16.68
C LEU A 108 2.95 4.42 -15.50
N CYS A 109 3.91 5.31 -15.70
CA CYS A 109 4.76 5.83 -14.62
C CYS A 109 3.93 6.56 -13.54
N ARG A 110 2.97 7.39 -13.94
CA ARG A 110 2.07 8.08 -13.00
C ARG A 110 1.20 7.10 -12.22
N TYR A 111 0.67 6.08 -12.89
CA TYR A 111 -0.12 5.03 -12.26
C TYR A 111 0.70 4.27 -11.20
N ALA A 112 1.91 3.81 -11.54
CA ALA A 112 2.79 3.14 -10.58
C ALA A 112 3.17 4.07 -9.41
N GLY A 113 3.39 5.36 -9.69
CA GLY A 113 3.60 6.38 -8.66
C GLY A 113 2.40 6.56 -7.74
N ALA A 114 1.18 6.55 -8.28
CA ALA A 114 -0.05 6.66 -7.52
C ALA A 114 -0.27 5.44 -6.61
N LEU A 115 -0.02 4.22 -7.09
CA LEU A 115 -0.07 3.00 -6.25
C LEU A 115 0.90 3.09 -5.07
N ARG A 116 2.12 3.57 -5.32
CA ARG A 116 3.12 3.81 -4.27
C ARG A 116 2.66 4.87 -3.27
N ALA A 117 2.08 5.97 -3.76
CA ALA A 117 1.53 7.02 -2.92
C ALA A 117 0.35 6.52 -2.08
N CYS A 118 -0.50 5.64 -2.60
CA CYS A 118 -1.59 5.05 -1.84
C CYS A 118 -1.09 4.16 -0.69
N MET A 119 -0.08 3.32 -0.92
CA MET A 119 0.52 2.53 0.17
C MET A 119 1.07 3.43 1.28
N ARG A 120 1.81 4.48 0.90
CA ARG A 120 2.39 5.44 1.85
C ARG A 120 1.33 6.26 2.58
N GLY A 121 0.36 6.79 1.84
CA GLY A 121 -0.74 7.58 2.40
C GLY A 121 -1.61 6.77 3.35
N ASN A 122 -1.84 5.49 3.08
CA ASN A 122 -2.54 4.59 4.00
C ASN A 122 -1.79 4.44 5.33
N HIS A 123 -0.49 4.17 5.26
CA HIS A 123 0.36 4.08 6.45
C HIS A 123 0.33 5.37 7.28
N ASP A 124 0.56 6.52 6.64
CA ASP A 124 0.65 7.81 7.32
C ASP A 124 -0.73 8.21 7.91
N TRP A 125 -1.81 8.06 7.14
CA TRP A 125 -3.15 8.39 7.60
C TRP A 125 -3.61 7.48 8.76
N CYS A 126 -3.36 6.17 8.69
CA CYS A 126 -3.76 5.28 9.78
C CYS A 126 -2.95 5.54 11.06
N GLY A 127 -1.71 6.01 10.98
CA GLY A 127 -0.89 6.39 12.14
C GLY A 127 -1.31 7.70 12.80
N GLU A 128 -1.90 8.63 12.04
CA GLU A 128 -2.26 9.98 12.51
C GLU A 128 -3.76 10.14 12.81
N SER A 129 -4.61 9.29 12.23
CA SER A 129 -6.07 9.45 12.28
C SER A 129 -6.65 9.12 13.65
N PRO A 130 -7.50 10.00 14.22
CA PRO A 130 -8.25 9.71 15.45
C PRO A 130 -9.18 8.50 15.33
N ARG A 131 -9.49 8.07 14.10
CA ARG A 131 -10.33 6.90 13.82
C ARG A 131 -9.77 5.60 14.39
N TYR A 132 -8.44 5.51 14.53
CA TYR A 132 -7.73 4.37 15.10
C TYR A 132 -7.03 4.74 16.42
N ALA A 133 -7.34 5.91 16.99
CA ALA A 133 -6.86 6.25 18.32
C ALA A 133 -7.56 5.35 19.33
N PRO A 134 -6.82 4.63 20.20
CA PRO A 134 -7.44 3.88 21.27
C PRO A 134 -8.16 4.88 22.20
N ASP A 135 -9.33 4.49 22.68
CA ASP A 135 -9.95 5.14 23.82
C ASP A 135 -8.91 5.12 24.97
N ALA A 136 -8.79 6.22 25.73
CA ALA A 136 -7.60 6.59 26.52
C ALA A 136 -7.23 5.64 27.71
N GLY A 137 -7.63 4.38 27.69
CA GLY A 137 -7.51 3.42 28.78
C GLY A 137 -6.63 2.18 28.56
N GLN A 138 -6.18 1.83 27.34
CA GLN A 138 -5.41 0.58 27.14
C GLN A 138 -4.26 0.78 26.14
N GLY A 139 -3.08 0.26 26.50
CA GLY A 139 -1.76 0.70 26.02
C GLY A 139 -1.52 0.61 24.50
N ARG A 140 -0.83 1.62 23.96
CA ARG A 140 -0.33 1.63 22.58
C ARG A 140 0.69 0.50 22.35
N PRO A 141 0.63 -0.24 21.21
CA PRO A 141 1.81 -1.00 20.79
C PRO A 141 2.21 -0.95 19.30
N TYR A 142 1.54 -0.30 18.34
CA TYR A 142 1.88 -0.53 16.91
C TYR A 142 2.27 0.66 16.03
N VAL A 143 2.05 1.91 16.47
CA VAL A 143 2.37 3.12 15.68
C VAL A 143 3.88 3.28 15.41
N GLY A 144 4.76 2.79 16.30
CA GLY A 144 6.22 2.84 16.13
C GLY A 144 6.84 1.64 15.40
N TYR A 145 6.03 0.66 15.01
CA TYR A 145 6.54 -0.64 14.58
C TYR A 145 6.70 -0.70 13.04
N LEU A 146 6.05 0.20 12.28
CA LEU A 146 6.12 0.26 10.81
C LEU A 146 7.23 1.19 10.24
N GLU A 147 8.18 1.66 11.07
CA GLU A 147 9.31 2.50 10.64
C GLU A 147 10.16 1.89 9.51
N GLY A 148 10.14 0.57 9.34
CA GLY A 148 10.78 -0.13 8.22
C GLY A 148 10.26 0.31 6.85
N LEU A 149 8.98 0.70 6.76
CA LEU A 149 8.40 1.29 5.55
C LEU A 149 9.06 2.64 5.24
N ALA A 150 9.24 3.51 6.23
CA ALA A 150 9.85 4.84 6.05
C ALA A 150 11.26 4.76 5.43
N ARG A 151 12.06 3.77 5.82
CA ARG A 151 13.44 3.58 5.35
C ARG A 151 13.53 3.09 3.89
N ALA A 152 12.56 2.30 3.42
CA ALA A 152 12.47 1.91 2.01
C ALA A 152 12.10 3.08 1.08
N TYR A 153 11.60 4.19 1.64
CA TYR A 153 11.16 5.38 0.91
C TYR A 153 12.21 6.52 0.81
N GLU A 154 13.42 6.36 1.38
CA GLU A 154 14.51 7.35 1.30
C GLU A 154 15.32 7.32 -0.02
N LEU A 155 14.77 6.75 -1.11
CA LEU A 155 15.40 6.80 -2.43
C LEU A 155 15.09 8.14 -3.15
N PRO A 156 16.09 8.82 -3.73
CA PRO A 156 15.90 10.13 -4.35
C PRO A 156 14.97 10.05 -5.56
N GLY A 157 13.92 10.88 -5.57
CA GLY A 157 12.93 10.98 -6.66
C GLY A 157 11.47 11.15 -6.22
N SER A 158 11.21 11.59 -4.99
CA SER A 158 9.87 11.72 -4.40
C SER A 158 9.12 13.02 -4.71
N GLU A 159 9.65 13.89 -5.57
CA GLU A 159 8.93 15.11 -5.95
C GLU A 159 7.91 14.83 -7.07
N LEU A 160 6.66 14.63 -6.67
CA LEU A 160 5.53 14.88 -7.56
C LEU A 160 5.49 16.39 -7.87
N PRO A 161 5.32 16.81 -9.14
CA PRO A 161 5.18 18.20 -9.48
C PRO A 161 4.00 18.80 -8.72
N ARG A 162 4.25 19.81 -7.88
CA ARG A 162 3.19 20.63 -7.32
C ARG A 162 2.59 21.43 -8.48
N ASP A 163 1.37 21.09 -8.85
CA ASP A 163 0.59 21.96 -9.73
C ASP A 163 0.38 23.31 -9.02
N ARG A 164 1.13 24.32 -9.45
CA ARG A 164 0.84 25.72 -9.13
C ARG A 164 -0.13 26.24 -10.18
N GLY A 165 -1.36 25.77 -10.11
CA GLY A 165 -2.49 26.33 -10.86
C GLY A 165 -2.98 27.61 -10.18
N GLY A 166 -2.34 28.74 -10.50
CA GLY A 166 -2.86 30.06 -10.17
C GLY A 166 -3.84 30.57 -11.22
N ARG A 167 -5.08 30.87 -10.81
CA ARG A 167 -5.74 32.19 -10.89
C ARG A 167 -7.14 32.11 -10.32
#